data_AF-X1I090-F1
#
_entry.id   AF-X1I090-F1
#
_cell.length_a   1.000
_cell.length_b   1.000
_cell.length_c   1.000
_cell.angle_alpha   90.00
_cell.angle_beta   90.00
_cell.angle_gamma   90.00
#
_symmetry.space_group_name_H-M   'P 1'
#
loop_
_entity.id
_entity.type
_entity.pdbx_description
1 polymer ?
#
loop_
_entity_poly.entity_id
_entity_poly.type
_entity_poly.pdbx_seq_one_letter_code
_entity_poly.pdbx_strand_id
1 'polypeptide(L)'
;MLKEICQESKERMEESIGSLSERYARMRGGRARVDLVSGIKVDCYGSRMSLEQISNISIPEPRLIVIEPWDKSVLGPVEKAILASDLGINPINDGTIIRLAVPPLTE
;
A
#
# COMPACT_ATOMS: atom_id res chain seq x y z
N MET A 1 -40.73 11.32 -12.67
CA MET A 1 -40.10 12.56 -13.15
C MET A 1 -39.28 13.27 -12.08
N LEU A 2 -39.82 14.11 -11.18
CA LEU A 2 -38.98 14.85 -10.21
C LEU A 2 -38.20 13.97 -9.22
N LYS A 3 -38.83 12.88 -8.73
CA LYS A 3 -38.15 11.94 -7.83
C LYS A 3 -37.02 11.15 -8.49
N GLU A 4 -37.16 10.81 -9.76
CA GLU A 4 -36.11 10.10 -10.53
C GLU A 4 -34.90 11.02 -10.76
N ILE A 5 -35.12 12.29 -11.10
CA ILE A 5 -34.03 13.27 -11.26
C ILE A 5 -33.27 13.49 -9.94
N CYS A 6 -33.99 13.54 -8.81
CA CYS A 6 -33.34 13.60 -7.49
C CYS A 6 -32.55 12.34 -7.16
N GLN A 7 -33.05 11.16 -7.51
CA GLN A 7 -32.37 9.89 -7.27
C GLN A 7 -31.08 9.78 -8.11
N GLU A 8 -31.16 10.07 -9.40
CA GLU A 8 -30.01 10.08 -10.33
C GLU A 8 -28.95 11.09 -9.90
N SER A 9 -29.37 12.29 -9.47
CA SER A 9 -28.44 13.31 -8.96
C SER A 9 -27.73 12.85 -7.68
N LYS A 10 -28.43 12.10 -6.82
CA LYS A 10 -27.86 11.58 -5.57
C LYS A 10 -26.85 10.47 -5.83
N GLU A 11 -27.16 9.55 -6.75
CA GLU A 11 -26.22 8.50 -7.18
C GLU A 11 -24.93 9.10 -7.77
N ARG A 12 -25.06 10.11 -8.65
CA ARG A 12 -23.89 10.80 -9.22
C ARG A 12 -23.05 11.54 -8.18
N MET A 13 -23.69 12.09 -7.15
CA MET A 13 -22.99 12.70 -6.01
C MET A 13 -22.23 11.65 -5.20
N GLU A 14 -22.86 10.51 -4.90
CA GLU A 14 -22.22 9.40 -4.18
C GLU A 14 -21.02 8.82 -4.95
N GLU A 15 -21.14 8.65 -6.27
CA GLU A 15 -20.02 8.25 -7.13
C GLU A 15 -18.87 9.26 -7.10
N SER A 16 -19.19 10.56 -7.14
CA SER A 16 -18.19 11.62 -7.07
C SER A 16 -17.44 11.60 -5.73
N ILE A 17 -18.16 11.41 -4.62
CA ILE A 17 -17.57 11.27 -3.28
C ILE A 17 -16.71 9.99 -3.17
N GLY A 18 -17.16 8.90 -3.79
CA GLY A 18 -16.41 7.65 -3.88
C GLY A 18 -15.07 7.85 -4.59
N SER A 19 -15.10 8.46 -5.79
CA SER A 19 -13.89 8.76 -6.57
C SER A 19 -12.91 9.67 -5.82
N LEU A 20 -13.43 10.64 -5.06
CA LEU A 20 -12.63 11.56 -4.27
C LEU A 20 -11.95 10.82 -3.11
N SER A 21 -12.69 9.96 -2.41
CA SER A 21 -12.17 9.15 -1.31
C SER A 21 -11.06 8.22 -1.77
N GLU A 22 -11.22 7.57 -2.93
CA GLU A 22 -10.15 6.75 -3.53
C GLU A 22 -8.90 7.57 -3.87
N ARG A 23 -9.06 8.79 -4.41
CA ARG A 23 -7.92 9.67 -4.70
C ARG A 23 -7.21 10.11 -3.42
N TYR A 24 -7.93 10.39 -2.34
CA TYR A 24 -7.33 10.68 -1.04
C TYR A 24 -6.66 9.47 -0.38
N ALA A 25 -7.16 8.26 -0.62
CA ALA A 25 -6.52 7.03 -0.16
C ALA A 25 -5.15 6.83 -0.85
N ARG A 26 -5.07 7.12 -2.16
CA ARG A 26 -3.82 7.04 -2.94
C ARG A 26 -2.86 8.21 -2.73
N MET A 27 -3.35 9.36 -2.25
CA MET A 27 -2.50 10.52 -2.01
C MET A 27 -1.53 10.24 -0.85
N ARG A 28 -0.23 10.42 -1.11
CA ARG A 28 0.83 10.26 -0.10
C ARG A 28 0.69 11.34 0.98
N GLY A 29 -0.03 11.03 2.05
CA GLY A 29 0.12 11.76 3.32
C GLY A 29 1.42 11.30 3.97
N GLY A 30 2.18 12.20 4.60
CA GLY A 30 3.47 11.90 5.24
C GLY A 30 3.41 10.96 6.47
N ARG A 31 2.42 10.08 6.53
CA ARG A 31 2.25 9.00 7.49
C ARG A 31 2.31 7.66 6.76
N ALA A 32 2.98 6.69 7.38
CA ALA A 32 2.94 5.31 6.96
C ALA A 32 1.49 4.79 6.92
N ARG A 33 1.11 4.14 5.82
CA ARG A 33 -0.15 3.41 5.65
C ARG A 33 0.16 2.03 5.06
N VAL A 34 -0.55 1.02 5.52
CA VAL A 34 -0.42 -0.37 5.04
C VAL A 34 -0.74 -0.43 3.55
N ASP A 35 -1.75 0.34 3.13
CA ASP A 35 -2.21 0.45 1.75
C ASP A 35 -1.10 0.85 0.76
N LEU A 36 -0.06 1.56 1.20
CA LEU A 36 1.05 1.97 0.32
C LEU A 36 1.83 0.77 -0.22
N VAL A 37 1.88 -0.32 0.55
CA VAL A 37 2.65 -1.51 0.22
C VAL A 37 1.76 -2.67 -0.27
N SER A 38 0.45 -2.59 -0.01
CA SER A 38 -0.57 -3.57 -0.44
C SER A 38 -0.61 -3.82 -1.96
N GLY A 39 -0.34 -2.79 -2.76
CA GLY A 39 -0.37 -2.87 -4.23
C GLY A 39 0.85 -3.55 -4.86
N ILE A 40 1.88 -3.88 -4.07
CA ILE A 40 3.12 -4.47 -4.58
C ILE A 40 2.91 -5.97 -4.79
N LYS A 41 3.14 -6.40 -6.04
CA LYS A 41 3.17 -7.82 -6.40
C LYS A 41 4.60 -8.31 -6.33
N VAL A 42 4.81 -9.42 -5.64
CA VAL A 42 6.10 -10.07 -5.49
C VAL A 42 6.10 -11.36 -6.30
N ASP A 43 7.11 -11.53 -7.14
CA ASP A 43 7.35 -12.78 -7.86
C ASP A 43 7.91 -13.81 -6.87
N CYS A 44 7.08 -14.76 -6.48
CA CYS A 44 7.41 -15.79 -5.51
C CYS A 44 7.01 -17.18 -6.03
N TYR A 45 7.92 -18.15 -5.94
CA TYR A 45 7.71 -19.53 -6.43
C TYR A 45 7.16 -19.63 -7.86
N GLY A 46 7.57 -18.72 -8.76
CA GLY A 46 7.11 -18.69 -10.16
C GLY A 46 5.72 -18.08 -10.39
N SER A 47 5.11 -17.49 -9.37
CA SER A 47 3.81 -16.80 -9.45
C SER A 47 3.86 -15.40 -8.84
N ARG A 48 3.02 -14.48 -9.34
CA ARG A 48 2.87 -13.13 -8.78
C ARG A 48 1.86 -13.17 -7.64
N MET A 49 2.34 -13.05 -6.41
CA MET A 49 1.49 -12.94 -5.22
C MET A 49 1.49 -11.52 -4.68
N SER A 50 0.38 -11.11 -4.07
CA SER A 50 0.33 -9.82 -3.36
C SER A 50 1.14 -9.90 -2.08
N LEU A 51 1.82 -8.81 -1.72
CA LEU A 51 2.65 -8.76 -0.52
C LEU A 51 1.87 -9.11 0.76
N GLU A 52 0.60 -8.71 0.86
CA GLU A 52 -0.30 -9.01 1.99
C GLU A 52 -0.53 -10.51 2.21
N GLN A 53 -0.40 -11.32 1.16
CA GLN A 53 -0.64 -12.77 1.26
C GLN A 53 0.61 -13.51 1.75
N ILE A 54 1.79 -12.96 1.50
CA ILE A 54 3.08 -13.58 1.81
C ILE A 54 3.73 -13.00 3.07
N SER A 55 3.16 -11.95 3.65
CA SER A 55 3.72 -11.26 4.81
C SER A 55 2.67 -10.60 5.68
N ASN A 56 2.99 -10.46 6.96
CA ASN A 56 2.25 -9.65 7.90
C ASN A 56 2.79 -8.21 7.87
N ILE A 57 1.91 -7.22 7.64
CA ILE A 57 2.29 -5.81 7.56
C ILE A 57 1.80 -5.11 8.82
N SER A 58 2.71 -4.48 9.56
CA SER A 58 2.40 -3.73 10.77
C SER A 58 3.05 -2.35 10.75
N ILE A 59 2.44 -1.40 11.47
CA ILE A 59 2.95 -0.03 11.60
C ILE A 59 3.18 0.23 13.08
N PRO A 60 4.36 -0.15 13.62
CA PRO A 60 4.68 0.13 15.03
C PRO A 60 4.86 1.63 15.27
N GLU A 61 5.33 2.38 14.27
CA GLU A 61 5.52 3.82 14.36
C GLU A 61 4.94 4.53 13.13
N PRO A 62 4.46 5.78 13.24
CA PRO A 62 3.82 6.50 12.13
C PRO A 62 4.68 6.71 10.88
N ARG A 63 5.98 6.40 10.94
CA ARG A 63 6.96 6.55 9.85
C ARG A 63 7.66 5.23 9.50
N LEU A 64 7.35 4.14 10.19
CA LEU A 64 7.99 2.85 10.00
C LEU A 64 6.93 1.81 9.65
N ILE A 65 7.06 1.20 8.48
CA ILE A 65 6.28 0.02 8.10
C ILE A 65 7.18 -1.19 8.31
N VAL A 66 6.69 -2.18 9.05
CA VAL A 66 7.37 -3.45 9.26
C VAL A 66 6.61 -4.52 8.49
N ILE A 67 7.33 -5.21 7.63
CA ILE A 67 6.85 -6.34 6.84
C ILE A 67 7.53 -7.59 7.38
N GLU A 68 6.75 -8.50 7.92
CA GLU A 68 7.21 -9.78 8.43
C GLU A 68 6.75 -10.89 7.49
N PRO A 69 7.62 -11.34 6.56
CA PRO A 69 7.29 -12.44 5.67
C PRO A 69 7.17 -13.77 6.42
N TRP A 70 6.25 -14.63 5.99
CA TRP A 70 6.06 -15.95 6.59
C TRP A 70 7.24 -16.90 6.32
N ASP A 71 7.99 -16.68 5.24
CA ASP A 71 9.18 -17.44 4.88
C ASP A 71 10.38 -16.51 4.63
N LYS A 72 11.56 -16.91 5.11
CA LYS A 72 12.82 -16.19 4.88
C LYS A 72 13.27 -16.26 3.43
N SER A 73 12.87 -17.29 2.69
CA SER A 73 13.22 -17.43 1.26
C SER A 73 12.65 -16.29 0.41
N VAL A 74 11.59 -15.63 0.88
CA VAL A 74 10.91 -14.56 0.15
C VAL A 74 11.45 -13.17 0.48
N LEU A 75 12.38 -13.03 1.43
CA LEU A 75 13.01 -11.75 1.79
C LEU A 75 13.66 -11.06 0.57
N GLY A 76 14.46 -11.80 -0.20
CA GLY A 76 15.15 -11.26 -1.39
C GLY A 76 14.19 -10.81 -2.50
N PRO A 77 13.20 -11.63 -2.90
CA PRO A 77 12.15 -11.22 -3.83
C PRO A 77 11.35 -9.99 -3.35
N VAL A 78 10.98 -9.93 -2.07
CA VAL A 78 10.24 -8.79 -1.49
C VAL A 78 11.09 -7.52 -1.53
N GLU A 79 12.37 -7.60 -1.15
CA GLU A 79 13.30 -6.48 -1.21
C GLU A 79 13.43 -5.90 -2.63
N LYS A 80 13.56 -6.78 -3.63
CA LYS A 80 13.60 -6.39 -5.04
C LYS A 80 12.28 -5.78 -5.51
N ALA A 81 11.14 -6.32 -5.10
CA ALA A 81 9.84 -5.81 -5.49
C ALA A 81 9.56 -4.42 -4.88
N ILE A 82 10.03 -4.17 -3.66
CA ILE A 82 9.95 -2.86 -3.02
C ILE A 82 10.87 -1.85 -3.71
N LEU A 83 12.11 -2.24 -4.04
CA LEU A 83 13.04 -1.36 -4.76
C LEU A 83 12.58 -1.06 -6.19
N ALA A 84 11.93 -2.02 -6.85
CA ALA A 84 11.33 -1.84 -8.17
C ALA A 84 10.02 -1.05 -8.13
N SER A 85 9.43 -0.85 -6.95
CA SER A 85 8.24 -0.03 -6.77
C SER A 85 8.60 1.45 -6.83
N ASP A 86 7.73 2.25 -7.47
CA ASP A 86 7.83 3.72 -7.56
C ASP A 86 7.73 4.45 -6.21
N LEU A 87 7.75 3.72 -5.08
CA LEU A 87 7.76 4.27 -3.74
C LEU A 87 9.07 5.01 -3.45
N GLY A 88 10.20 4.59 -4.02
CA GLY A 88 11.51 5.21 -3.78
C GLY A 88 11.98 5.10 -2.33
N ILE A 89 11.52 4.07 -1.62
CA ILE A 89 11.86 3.79 -0.23
C ILE A 89 12.86 2.64 -0.20
N ASN A 90 13.94 2.79 0.57
CA ASN A 90 14.93 1.74 0.74
C ASN A 90 14.50 0.80 1.88
N PRO A 91 14.30 -0.51 1.61
CA PRO A 91 14.07 -1.51 2.65
C PRO A 91 15.34 -1.74 3.48
N ILE A 92 15.17 -1.86 4.79
CA ILE A 92 16.20 -2.32 5.74
C ILE A 92 15.83 -3.75 6.14
N ASN A 93 16.71 -4.70 5.86
CA ASN A 93 16.48 -6.11 6.13
C ASN A 93 17.20 -6.55 7.41
N ASP A 94 16.44 -7.01 8.41
CA ASP A 94 16.97 -7.54 9.68
C ASP A 94 17.08 -9.08 9.68
N GLY A 95 16.87 -9.73 8.53
CA GLY A 95 16.98 -11.19 8.35
C GLY A 95 15.73 -12.00 8.70
N THR A 96 14.78 -11.40 9.40
CA THR A 96 13.42 -11.94 9.63
C THR A 96 12.32 -10.95 9.27
N ILE A 97 12.60 -9.66 9.39
CA ILE A 97 11.67 -8.57 9.11
C ILE A 97 12.30 -7.58 8.14
N ILE A 98 11.46 -6.95 7.30
CA ILE A 98 11.83 -5.85 6.42
C ILE A 98 11.22 -4.57 6.98
N ARG A 99 12.05 -3.57 7.20
CA ARG A 99 11.69 -2.25 7.70
C ARG A 99 11.71 -1.23 6.57
N LEU A 100 10.61 -0.50 6.41
CA LEU A 100 10.48 0.60 5.45
C LEU A 100 10.30 1.91 6.22
N ALA A 101 11.30 2.79 6.12
CA ALA A 101 11.22 4.14 6.65
C ALA A 101 10.60 5.07 5.61
N VAL A 102 9.42 5.62 5.91
CA VAL A 102 8.77 6.61 5.04
C VAL A 102 9.52 7.93 5.18
N PRO A 103 10.13 8.47 4.09
CA PRO A 103 10.83 9.74 4.15
C PRO A 103 9.86 10.88 4.50
N PRO A 104 10.34 11.95 5.15
CA PRO A 104 9.51 13.13 5.39
C PRO A 104 9.05 13.71 4.04
N LEU A 105 7.81 14.21 3.99
CA LEU A 105 7.40 15.09 2.91
C LEU A 105 8.34 16.31 2.95
N THR A 106 9.17 16.49 1.93
CA THR A 106 9.85 17.76 1.70
C THR A 106 8.79 18.81 1.37
N GLU A 107 8.97 20.03 1.91
CA GLU A 107 8.08 21.19 1.71
C GLU A 107 7.76 21.48 0.24
#